data_AF-A0AAE0EER7-F1
#
_entry.id   AF-A0AAE0EER7-F1
#
_cell.length_a   1.000
_cell.length_b   1.000
_cell.length_c   1.000
_cell.angle_alpha   90.00
_cell.angle_beta   90.00
_cell.angle_gamma   90.00
#
_symmetry.space_group_name_H-M   'P 1'
#
loop_
_entity.id
_entity.type
_entity.pdbx_description
1 polymer ?
#
loop_
_entity_poly.entity_id
_entity_poly.type
_entity_poly.pdbx_seq_one_letter_code
_entity_poly.pdbx_strand_id
1 'polypeptide(L)'
;MINDTLGAICTVHLVHADRDPEKARSPKCLELAALHSMAVDFRKTGAPAVMPLALRPKDFPDFMERYEKDTYKSLGVLGKLYRATLASVKQTRSNTVDLTEIAEASYDHDLVVNGFEAFLELAERHKDMYEDSALMHYYGAETEVEMLTGNLQSKPGYLQRDNIKYKDVKDWMLVSLKKAQKEAKEWLRAAAAMEMSSKSWPRHGIT
;
A
#
# COMPACT_ATOMS: atom_id res chain seq x y z
N MET A 1 -25.22 -19.99 2.55
CA MET A 1 -24.98 -18.62 2.02
C MET A 1 -25.41 -17.65 3.11
N ILE A 2 -24.46 -17.21 3.94
CA ILE A 2 -24.73 -16.33 5.09
C ILE A 2 -24.98 -14.94 4.54
N ASN A 3 -26.19 -14.42 4.72
CA ASN A 3 -26.55 -13.10 4.26
C ASN A 3 -25.75 -12.07 5.09
N ASP A 4 -24.71 -11.48 4.50
CA ASP A 4 -23.85 -10.47 5.14
C ASP A 4 -24.57 -9.12 5.22
N THR A 5 -25.70 -9.10 5.94
CA THR A 5 -26.50 -7.89 6.13
C THR A 5 -25.91 -6.99 7.20
N LEU A 6 -25.11 -7.56 8.12
CA LEU A 6 -24.50 -6.83 9.22
C LEU A 6 -23.61 -5.69 8.72
N GLY A 7 -22.66 -6.00 7.82
CA GLY A 7 -21.78 -4.99 7.24
C GLY A 7 -22.53 -3.91 6.45
N ALA A 8 -23.59 -4.30 5.75
CA ALA A 8 -24.47 -3.38 5.03
C ALA A 8 -25.21 -2.44 5.99
N ILE A 9 -25.79 -2.97 7.08
CA ILE A 9 -26.50 -2.18 8.10
C ILE A 9 -25.55 -1.19 8.77
N CYS A 10 -24.34 -1.61 9.15
CA CYS A 10 -23.31 -0.72 9.71
C CYS A 10 -22.98 0.45 8.79
N THR A 11 -22.77 0.13 7.50
CA THR A 11 -22.46 1.13 6.47
C THR A 11 -23.58 2.15 6.36
N VAL A 12 -24.83 1.69 6.29
CA VAL A 12 -26.00 2.56 6.17
C VAL A 12 -26.21 3.40 7.43
N HIS A 13 -26.01 2.82 8.62
CA HIS A 13 -26.07 3.56 9.88
C HIS A 13 -25.05 4.70 9.92
N LEU A 14 -23.81 4.45 9.49
CA LEU A 14 -22.78 5.48 9.41
C LEU A 14 -23.19 6.64 8.49
N VAL A 15 -23.79 6.33 7.33
CA VAL A 15 -24.22 7.35 6.36
C VAL A 15 -25.36 8.22 6.92
N HIS A 16 -26.39 7.61 7.52
CA HIS A 16 -27.49 8.39 8.13
C HIS A 16 -27.00 9.19 9.34
N ALA A 17 -26.16 8.61 10.18
CA ALA A 17 -25.61 9.31 11.33
C ALA A 17 -24.70 10.49 10.94
N ASP A 18 -24.01 10.44 9.79
CA ASP A 18 -23.26 11.60 9.30
C ASP A 18 -24.19 12.71 8.80
N ARG A 19 -25.25 12.32 8.06
CA ARG A 19 -26.14 13.25 7.35
C ARG A 19 -27.22 13.89 8.23
N ASP A 20 -27.83 13.14 9.14
CA ASP A 20 -28.92 13.65 9.96
C ASP A 20 -28.40 14.63 11.04
N PRO A 21 -29.10 15.74 11.32
CA PRO A 21 -28.71 16.69 12.37
C PRO A 21 -28.65 16.05 13.77
N GLU A 22 -29.57 15.12 14.04
CA GLU A 22 -29.62 14.36 15.30
C GLU A 22 -28.60 13.22 15.38
N LYS A 23 -27.79 13.04 14.33
CA LYS A 23 -26.74 12.01 14.24
C LYS A 23 -27.30 10.62 14.53
N ALA A 24 -26.62 9.85 15.39
CA ALA A 24 -27.04 8.51 15.78
C ALA A 24 -28.38 8.44 16.53
N ARG A 25 -28.95 9.59 16.95
CA ARG A 25 -30.27 9.63 17.60
C ARG A 25 -31.42 9.79 16.61
N SER A 26 -31.14 9.94 15.31
CA SER A 26 -32.20 10.05 14.31
C SER A 26 -33.05 8.77 14.30
N PRO A 27 -34.36 8.86 14.01
CA PRO A 27 -35.25 7.69 13.96
C PRO A 27 -34.72 6.57 13.04
N LYS A 28 -34.09 6.94 11.92
CA LYS A 28 -33.47 6.00 10.98
C LYS A 28 -32.29 5.26 11.62
N CYS A 29 -31.43 5.97 12.36
CA CYS A 29 -30.29 5.36 13.04
C CYS A 29 -30.76 4.41 14.15
N LEU A 30 -31.82 4.75 14.88
CA LEU A 30 -32.41 3.87 15.89
C LEU A 30 -32.99 2.59 15.27
N GLU A 31 -33.69 2.69 14.14
CA GLU A 31 -34.18 1.53 13.40
C GLU A 31 -33.02 0.65 12.91
N LEU A 32 -31.97 1.26 12.36
CA LEU A 32 -30.76 0.55 11.92
C LEU A 32 -30.02 -0.11 13.09
N ALA A 33 -30.01 0.51 14.27
CA ALA A 33 -29.43 -0.08 15.47
C ALA A 33 -30.22 -1.32 15.92
N ALA A 34 -31.55 -1.29 15.85
CA ALA A 34 -32.39 -2.46 16.12
C ALA A 34 -32.12 -3.59 15.11
N LEU A 35 -32.05 -3.27 13.81
CA LEU A 35 -31.69 -4.22 12.76
C LEU A 35 -30.28 -4.79 12.95
N HIS A 36 -29.33 -3.98 13.39
CA HIS A 36 -27.98 -4.42 13.69
C HIS A 36 -27.97 -5.42 14.84
N SER A 37 -28.72 -5.17 15.92
CA SER A 37 -28.87 -6.11 17.03
C SER A 37 -29.44 -7.46 16.55
N MET A 38 -30.50 -7.42 15.73
CA MET A 38 -31.08 -8.63 15.14
C MET A 38 -30.08 -9.40 14.27
N ALA A 39 -29.27 -8.69 13.47
CA ALA A 39 -28.28 -9.31 12.59
C ALA A 39 -27.18 -10.05 13.38
N VAL A 40 -26.75 -9.49 14.51
CA VAL A 40 -25.78 -10.15 15.41
C VAL A 40 -26.37 -11.39 16.06
N ASP A 41 -27.63 -11.31 16.51
CA ASP A 41 -28.32 -12.44 17.15
C ASP A 41 -28.85 -13.49 16.18
N PHE A 42 -28.69 -13.31 14.86
CA PHE A 42 -29.12 -14.27 13.83
C PHE A 42 -28.60 -15.68 14.09
N ARG A 43 -27.34 -15.83 14.54
CA ARG A 43 -26.78 -17.16 14.85
C ARG A 43 -27.47 -17.86 16.02
N LYS A 44 -28.12 -17.10 16.91
CA LYS A 44 -28.86 -17.62 18.06
C LYS A 44 -30.33 -17.85 17.74
N THR A 45 -30.95 -16.92 17.02
CA THR A 45 -32.41 -16.87 16.82
C THR A 45 -32.85 -17.47 15.49
N GLY A 46 -31.96 -17.54 14.49
CA GLY A 46 -32.28 -17.89 13.11
C GLY A 46 -33.14 -16.84 12.38
N ALA A 47 -33.49 -15.72 13.01
CA ALA A 47 -34.34 -14.68 12.45
C ALA A 47 -33.51 -13.64 11.68
N PRO A 48 -33.62 -13.54 10.34
CA PRO A 48 -32.76 -12.66 9.56
C PRO A 48 -33.14 -11.19 9.72
N ALA A 49 -32.14 -10.32 9.86
CA ALA A 49 -32.35 -8.88 9.77
C ALA A 49 -32.47 -8.45 8.30
N VAL A 50 -33.63 -7.90 7.92
CA VAL A 50 -33.92 -7.42 6.57
C VAL A 50 -34.04 -5.90 6.60
N MET A 51 -33.06 -5.21 6.00
CA MET A 51 -33.06 -3.75 5.94
C MET A 51 -34.04 -3.24 4.86
N PRO A 52 -35.03 -2.40 5.21
CA PRO A 52 -35.96 -1.80 4.25
C PRO A 52 -35.25 -0.99 3.17
N LEU A 53 -35.81 -0.97 1.96
CA LEU A 53 -35.27 -0.18 0.85
C LEU A 53 -35.25 1.33 1.15
N ALA A 54 -36.19 1.82 1.94
CA ALA A 54 -36.29 3.22 2.34
C ALA A 54 -35.08 3.70 3.17
N LEU A 55 -34.42 2.79 3.89
CA LEU A 55 -33.21 3.10 4.66
C LEU A 55 -31.95 3.08 3.78
N ARG A 56 -32.00 2.60 2.53
CA ARG A 56 -30.80 2.55 1.69
C ARG A 56 -30.42 3.97 1.21
N PRO A 57 -29.21 4.45 1.52
CA PRO A 57 -28.77 5.77 1.08
C PRO A 57 -28.54 5.79 -0.43
N LYS A 58 -28.79 6.94 -1.05
CA LYS A 58 -28.54 7.18 -2.48
C LYS A 58 -27.11 7.64 -2.73
N ASP A 59 -26.62 8.50 -1.84
CA ASP A 59 -25.30 9.12 -1.87
C ASP A 59 -24.52 8.81 -0.57
N PHE A 60 -23.19 8.82 -0.66
CA PHE A 60 -22.28 8.45 0.42
C PHE A 60 -21.36 9.61 0.80
N PRO A 61 -20.91 9.71 2.07
CA PRO A 61 -19.98 10.76 2.45
C PRO A 61 -18.62 10.56 1.78
N ASP A 62 -17.95 11.67 1.47
CA ASP A 62 -16.69 11.75 0.73
C ASP A 62 -15.56 10.91 1.35
N PHE A 63 -15.53 10.79 2.68
CA PHE A 63 -14.53 9.97 3.37
C PHE A 63 -14.67 8.46 3.16
N MET A 64 -15.77 7.99 2.55
CA MET A 64 -15.97 6.55 2.25
C MET A 64 -15.43 6.13 0.88
N GLU A 65 -14.93 7.07 0.05
CA GLU A 65 -14.27 6.79 -1.23
C GLU A 65 -15.04 5.84 -2.16
N ARG A 66 -16.37 5.95 -2.21
CA ARG A 66 -17.21 5.14 -3.11
C ARG A 66 -17.29 5.78 -4.50
N TYR A 67 -16.23 5.62 -5.31
CA TYR A 67 -16.10 6.22 -6.64
C TYR A 67 -17.21 5.85 -7.63
N GLU A 68 -17.91 4.73 -7.44
CA GLU A 68 -19.03 4.28 -8.29
C GLU A 68 -20.39 4.86 -7.90
N LYS A 69 -20.46 5.65 -6.82
CA LYS A 69 -21.70 6.20 -6.26
C LYS A 69 -21.60 7.70 -6.14
N ASP A 70 -22.76 8.36 -6.13
CA ASP A 70 -22.83 9.78 -5.81
C ASP A 70 -22.27 10.03 -4.41
N THR A 71 -21.49 11.08 -4.26
CA THR A 71 -20.85 11.44 -2.99
C THR A 71 -21.19 12.85 -2.55
N TYR A 72 -21.21 13.07 -1.23
CA TYR A 72 -21.41 14.39 -0.63
C TYR A 72 -20.28 14.72 0.33
N LYS A 73 -19.98 16.01 0.48
CA LYS A 73 -18.96 16.49 1.42
C LYS A 73 -19.49 16.37 2.86
N SER A 74 -18.94 15.45 3.65
CA SER A 74 -19.32 15.31 5.06
C SER A 74 -18.86 16.54 5.86
N LEU A 75 -19.78 17.17 6.60
CA LEU A 75 -19.47 18.29 7.49
C LEU A 75 -19.08 17.84 8.91
N GLY A 76 -19.17 16.53 9.18
CA GLY A 76 -18.80 15.93 10.46
C GLY A 76 -17.30 15.91 10.71
N VAL A 77 -16.92 15.46 11.92
CA VAL A 77 -15.51 15.34 12.33
C VAL A 77 -14.77 14.37 11.40
N LEU A 78 -15.39 13.26 11.01
CA LEU A 78 -14.79 12.27 10.11
C LEU A 78 -14.44 12.88 8.74
N GLY A 79 -15.37 13.58 8.09
CA GLY A 79 -15.12 14.25 6.82
C GLY A 79 -14.03 15.34 6.92
N LYS A 80 -14.02 16.11 8.02
CA LYS A 80 -12.98 17.12 8.26
C LYS A 80 -11.59 16.49 8.42
N LEU A 81 -11.48 15.44 9.23
CA LEU A 81 -10.23 14.72 9.44
C LEU A 81 -9.73 14.10 8.13
N TYR A 82 -10.60 13.43 7.38
CA TYR A 82 -10.27 12.84 6.09
C TYR A 82 -9.69 13.86 5.10
N ARG A 83 -10.31 15.04 4.95
CA ARG A 83 -9.79 16.07 4.04
C ARG A 83 -8.51 16.71 4.55
N ALA A 84 -8.35 16.86 5.87
CA ALA A 84 -7.13 17.38 6.47
C ALA A 84 -5.95 16.43 6.26
N THR A 85 -6.15 15.11 6.42
CA THR A 85 -5.09 14.12 6.15
C THR A 85 -4.72 14.09 4.68
N LEU A 86 -5.69 14.14 3.76
CA LEU A 86 -5.41 14.25 2.32
C LEU A 86 -4.62 15.51 1.98
N ALA A 87 -4.95 16.65 2.57
CA ALA A 87 -4.21 17.91 2.37
C ALA A 87 -2.78 17.81 2.90
N SER A 88 -2.59 17.23 4.09
CA SER A 88 -1.26 17.01 4.68
C SER A 88 -0.39 16.12 3.79
N VAL A 89 -0.92 15.00 3.30
CA VAL A 89 -0.18 14.08 2.41
C VAL A 89 0.20 14.78 1.09
N LYS A 90 -0.72 15.57 0.52
CA LYS A 90 -0.42 16.36 -0.68
C LYS A 90 0.66 17.41 -0.44
N GLN A 91 0.64 18.09 0.70
CA GLN A 91 1.66 19.07 1.07
C GLN A 91 3.04 18.41 1.26
N THR A 92 3.09 17.24 1.89
CA THR A 92 4.34 16.46 2.01
C THR A 92 4.87 16.05 0.64
N ARG A 93 4.00 15.72 -0.32
CA ARG A 93 4.40 15.35 -1.69
C ARG A 93 4.76 16.56 -2.57
N SER A 94 4.13 17.72 -2.37
CA SER A 94 4.40 18.94 -3.12
C SER A 94 5.64 19.68 -2.61
N ASN A 95 6.01 19.47 -1.35
CA ASN A 95 7.38 19.67 -0.91
C ASN A 95 8.21 18.54 -1.53
N THR A 96 8.43 18.62 -2.84
CA THR A 96 9.61 18.03 -3.46
C THR A 96 10.80 18.75 -2.84
N VAL A 97 11.15 18.32 -1.64
CA VAL A 97 12.41 18.66 -1.02
C VAL A 97 13.46 18.23 -2.02
N ASP A 98 14.41 19.11 -2.30
CA ASP A 98 15.47 18.83 -3.25
C ASP A 98 16.13 17.51 -2.82
N LEU A 99 15.88 16.44 -3.59
CA LEU A 99 16.27 15.08 -3.22
C LEU A 99 17.78 15.00 -3.02
N THR A 100 18.52 15.87 -3.71
CA THR A 100 19.95 16.14 -3.56
C THR A 100 20.32 16.65 -2.17
N GLU A 101 19.68 17.71 -1.66
CA GLU A 101 19.96 18.22 -0.30
C GLU A 101 19.64 17.20 0.80
N ILE A 102 18.55 16.43 0.65
CA ILE A 102 18.25 15.34 1.60
C ILE A 102 19.30 14.23 1.48
N ALA A 103 19.65 13.81 0.26
CA ALA A 103 20.59 12.73 0.05
C ALA A 103 21.96 13.07 0.65
N GLU A 104 22.42 14.31 0.47
CA GLU A 104 23.66 14.82 1.07
C GLU A 104 23.57 14.87 2.60
N ALA A 105 22.46 15.38 3.16
CA ALA A 105 22.27 15.43 4.61
C ALA A 105 22.07 14.06 5.27
N SER A 106 21.60 13.07 4.50
CA SER A 106 21.33 11.70 4.96
C SER A 106 22.49 10.75 4.70
N TYR A 107 23.55 11.22 4.03
CA TYR A 107 24.70 10.39 3.70
C TYR A 107 25.49 10.06 4.96
N ASP A 108 25.48 8.79 5.34
CA ASP A 108 26.17 8.32 6.53
C ASP A 108 27.67 8.14 6.23
N HIS A 109 28.45 9.16 6.58
CA HIS A 109 29.90 9.16 6.39
C HIS A 109 30.61 8.06 7.19
N ASP A 110 29.99 7.51 8.25
CA ASP A 110 30.59 6.41 9.03
C ASP A 110 30.60 5.08 8.25
N LEU A 111 29.78 4.96 7.20
CA LEU A 111 29.76 3.79 6.32
C LEU A 111 30.80 3.85 5.18
N VAL A 112 31.56 4.95 5.07
CA VAL A 112 32.59 5.10 4.04
C VAL A 112 33.81 4.24 4.36
N VAL A 113 34.13 3.31 3.47
CA VAL A 113 35.30 2.43 3.59
C VAL A 113 36.35 2.84 2.57
N ASN A 114 37.60 3.02 3.01
CA ASN A 114 38.70 3.39 2.12
C ASN A 114 38.83 2.41 0.93
N GLY A 115 38.90 2.95 -0.30
CA GLY A 115 38.99 2.17 -1.53
C GLY A 115 37.64 1.73 -2.10
N PHE A 116 36.52 2.25 -1.59
CA PHE A 116 35.19 2.02 -2.16
C PHE A 116 35.06 2.53 -3.60
N GLU A 117 35.88 3.52 -3.99
CA GLU A 117 35.85 4.16 -5.30
C GLU A 117 36.10 3.14 -6.43
N ALA A 118 36.89 2.09 -6.15
CA ALA A 118 37.16 1.01 -7.10
C ALA A 118 35.90 0.18 -7.44
N PHE A 119 34.86 0.24 -6.60
CA PHE A 119 33.62 -0.52 -6.78
C PHE A 119 32.48 0.31 -7.36
N LEU A 120 32.66 1.63 -7.57
CA LEU A 120 31.59 2.52 -8.05
C LEU A 120 31.06 2.07 -9.42
N GLU A 121 31.94 1.77 -10.37
CA GLU A 121 31.56 1.32 -11.71
C GLU A 121 30.83 -0.04 -11.69
N LEU A 122 31.20 -0.93 -10.76
CA LEU A 122 30.50 -2.20 -10.57
C LEU A 122 29.12 -1.99 -9.93
N ALA A 123 29.04 -1.12 -8.93
CA ALA A 123 27.79 -0.78 -8.25
C ALA A 123 26.79 -0.11 -9.20
N GLU A 124 27.25 0.82 -10.04
CA GLU A 124 26.43 1.50 -11.06
C GLU A 124 25.85 0.50 -12.06
N ARG A 125 26.68 -0.39 -12.62
CA ARG A 125 26.20 -1.46 -13.52
C ARG A 125 25.14 -2.36 -12.88
N HIS A 126 25.33 -2.73 -11.61
CA HIS A 126 24.34 -3.55 -10.91
C HIS A 126 23.06 -2.77 -10.58
N LYS A 127 23.16 -1.47 -10.31
CA LYS A 127 22.01 -0.58 -10.15
C LYS A 127 21.20 -0.51 -11.43
N ASP A 128 21.86 -0.30 -12.57
CA ASP A 128 21.21 -0.23 -13.88
C ASP A 128 20.48 -1.55 -14.22
N MET A 129 21.13 -2.69 -13.97
CA MET A 129 20.49 -4.01 -14.14
C MET A 129 19.26 -4.21 -13.24
N TYR A 130 19.24 -3.59 -12.05
CA TYR A 130 18.13 -3.67 -11.12
C TYR A 130 16.98 -2.72 -11.52
N GLU A 131 17.31 -1.49 -11.93
CA GLU A 131 16.35 -0.52 -12.45
C GLU A 131 15.69 -1.01 -13.75
N ASP A 132 16.45 -1.69 -14.60
CA ASP A 132 15.95 -2.37 -15.81
C ASP A 132 15.33 -3.75 -15.50
N SER A 133 15.14 -4.10 -14.21
CA SER A 133 14.49 -5.36 -13.89
C SER A 133 13.04 -5.32 -14.38
N ALA A 134 12.75 -6.22 -15.32
CA ALA A 134 11.41 -6.39 -15.89
C ALA A 134 10.31 -6.63 -14.84
N LEU A 135 10.68 -6.91 -13.58
CA LEU A 135 9.78 -7.11 -12.45
C LEU A 135 8.97 -5.85 -12.09
N MET A 136 9.60 -4.67 -12.01
CA MET A 136 8.87 -3.44 -11.69
C MET A 136 7.82 -3.15 -12.77
N HIS A 137 8.22 -3.24 -14.04
CA HIS A 137 7.32 -3.09 -15.17
C HIS A 137 6.23 -4.18 -15.22
N TYR A 138 6.58 -5.45 -14.95
CA TYR A 138 5.65 -6.57 -14.96
C TYR A 138 4.53 -6.44 -13.93
N TYR A 139 4.85 -5.97 -12.72
CA TYR A 139 3.87 -5.74 -11.67
C TYR A 139 3.24 -4.34 -11.70
N GLY A 140 3.72 -3.44 -12.57
CA GLY A 140 3.27 -2.05 -12.65
C GLY A 140 3.64 -1.23 -11.42
N ALA A 141 4.77 -1.54 -10.78
CA ALA A 141 5.32 -0.75 -9.68
C ALA A 141 6.13 0.43 -10.24
N GLU A 142 5.84 1.64 -9.76
CA GLU A 142 6.53 2.87 -10.19
C GLU A 142 7.77 3.15 -9.35
N THR A 143 7.84 2.62 -8.14
CA THR A 143 8.98 2.81 -7.23
C THR A 143 9.43 1.51 -6.58
N GLU A 144 10.71 1.42 -6.21
CA GLU A 144 11.25 0.27 -5.48
C GLU A 144 10.48 0.02 -4.17
N VAL A 145 10.05 1.09 -3.49
CA VAL A 145 9.26 0.98 -2.25
C VAL A 145 7.97 0.22 -2.48
N GLU A 146 7.26 0.46 -3.58
CA GLU A 146 6.06 -0.30 -3.92
C GLU A 146 6.36 -1.77 -4.13
N MET A 147 7.47 -2.06 -4.82
CA MET A 147 7.94 -3.42 -5.08
C MET A 147 8.34 -4.15 -3.80
N LEU A 148 9.09 -3.49 -2.90
CA LEU A 148 9.53 -4.04 -1.62
C LEU A 148 8.37 -4.26 -0.64
N THR A 149 7.40 -3.36 -0.62
CA THR A 149 6.31 -3.38 0.37
C THR A 149 5.09 -4.17 -0.09
N GLY A 150 4.94 -4.42 -1.39
CA GLY A 150 3.72 -5.00 -1.92
C GLY A 150 2.62 -3.97 -2.23
N ASN A 151 2.83 -2.71 -1.89
CA ASN A 151 1.77 -1.70 -1.82
C ASN A 151 1.82 -0.76 -3.02
N LEU A 152 1.29 -1.20 -4.15
CA LEU A 152 1.10 -0.38 -5.35
C LEU A 152 0.16 0.80 -5.05
N GLN A 153 0.63 2.04 -5.26
CA GLN A 153 -0.20 3.24 -5.15
C GLN A 153 -1.17 3.35 -6.33
N SER A 154 -0.69 3.02 -7.54
CA SER A 154 -1.50 2.95 -8.75
C SER A 154 -1.86 1.49 -9.06
N LYS A 155 -3.02 1.04 -8.56
CA LYS A 155 -3.49 -0.32 -8.86
C LYS A 155 -4.08 -0.38 -10.26
N PRO A 156 -3.72 -1.38 -11.10
CA PRO A 156 -4.43 -1.67 -12.33
C PRO A 156 -5.93 -1.85 -12.07
N GLY A 157 -6.78 -1.38 -12.98
CA GLY A 157 -8.25 -1.35 -12.77
C GLY A 157 -8.87 -2.71 -12.39
N TYR A 158 -8.29 -3.83 -12.84
CA TYR A 158 -8.76 -5.18 -12.48
C TYR A 158 -8.39 -5.61 -11.05
N LEU A 159 -7.36 -5.02 -10.44
CA LEU A 159 -6.96 -5.24 -9.04
C LEU A 159 -7.61 -4.26 -8.07
N GLN A 160 -8.19 -3.17 -8.56
CA GLN A 160 -8.91 -2.20 -7.71
C GLN A 160 -10.17 -2.79 -7.09
N ARG A 161 -10.85 -3.71 -7.80
CA ARG A 161 -12.14 -4.28 -7.39
C ARG A 161 -12.03 -5.59 -6.62
N ASP A 162 -10.94 -6.33 -6.80
CA ASP A 162 -10.80 -7.69 -6.27
C ASP A 162 -9.65 -7.76 -5.26
N ASN A 163 -9.96 -7.43 -4.00
CA ASN A 163 -8.99 -7.42 -2.91
C ASN A 163 -8.36 -8.79 -2.65
N ILE A 164 -9.04 -9.89 -3.02
CA ILE A 164 -8.48 -11.25 -2.89
C ILE A 164 -7.38 -11.41 -3.93
N LYS A 165 -7.66 -11.12 -5.20
CA LYS A 165 -6.64 -11.15 -6.26
C LYS A 165 -5.49 -10.20 -6.01
N TYR A 166 -5.76 -9.02 -5.46
CA TYR A 166 -4.71 -8.07 -5.09
C TYR A 166 -3.77 -8.65 -4.02
N LYS A 167 -4.31 -9.38 -3.04
CA LYS A 167 -3.51 -10.06 -2.04
C LYS A 167 -2.62 -11.15 -2.67
N ASP A 168 -3.16 -11.95 -3.58
CA ASP A 168 -2.39 -12.99 -4.28
C ASP A 168 -1.27 -12.39 -5.13
N VAL A 169 -1.56 -11.32 -5.89
CA VAL A 169 -0.55 -10.59 -6.67
C VAL A 169 0.53 -10.00 -5.78
N LYS A 170 0.15 -9.41 -4.65
CA LYS A 170 1.11 -8.90 -3.65
C LYS A 170 2.03 -10.00 -3.14
N ASP A 171 1.49 -11.17 -2.81
CA ASP A 171 2.28 -12.31 -2.33
C ASP A 171 3.25 -12.81 -3.43
N TRP A 172 2.80 -12.90 -4.69
CA TRP A 172 3.66 -13.27 -5.82
C TRP A 172 4.76 -12.26 -6.10
N MET A 173 4.46 -10.96 -6.00
CA MET A 173 5.46 -9.90 -6.15
C MET A 173 6.57 -10.02 -5.09
N LEU A 174 6.19 -10.22 -3.82
CA LEU A 174 7.15 -10.41 -2.73
C LEU A 174 8.01 -11.67 -2.90
N VAL A 175 7.43 -12.76 -3.39
CA VAL A 175 8.17 -14.00 -3.69
C VAL A 175 9.15 -13.78 -4.86
N SER A 176 8.71 -13.12 -5.93
CA SER A 176 9.53 -12.83 -7.11
C SER A 176 10.71 -11.93 -6.76
N LEU A 177 10.47 -10.89 -5.96
CA LEU A 177 11.50 -10.01 -5.44
C LEU A 177 12.53 -10.76 -4.59
N LYS A 178 12.08 -11.63 -3.66
CA LYS A 178 12.99 -12.44 -2.84
C LYS A 178 13.88 -13.34 -3.69
N LYS A 179 13.34 -13.88 -4.78
CA LYS A 179 14.11 -14.69 -5.74
C LYS A 179 15.16 -13.84 -6.45
N ALA A 180 14.78 -12.68 -6.98
CA ALA A 180 15.72 -11.74 -7.62
C ALA A 180 16.83 -11.29 -6.66
N GLN A 181 16.49 -10.98 -5.40
CA GLN A 181 17.47 -10.64 -4.37
C GLN A 181 18.44 -11.79 -4.06
N LYS A 182 17.96 -13.04 -4.11
CA LYS A 182 18.82 -14.22 -3.93
C LYS A 182 19.80 -14.36 -5.10
N GLU A 183 19.33 -14.21 -6.33
CA GLU A 183 20.16 -14.26 -7.53
C GLU A 183 21.22 -13.15 -7.53
N ALA A 184 20.82 -11.92 -7.19
CA ALA A 184 21.75 -10.80 -7.06
C ALA A 184 22.83 -11.05 -5.99
N LYS A 185 22.46 -11.62 -4.83
CA LYS A 185 23.44 -12.02 -3.80
C LYS A 185 24.42 -13.07 -4.29
N GLU A 186 23.98 -14.00 -5.14
CA GLU A 186 24.85 -15.02 -5.73
C GLU A 186 25.85 -14.38 -6.71
N TRP A 187 25.41 -13.42 -7.54
CA TRP A 187 26.31 -12.65 -8.41
C TRP A 187 27.36 -11.86 -7.63
N LEU A 188 26.96 -11.17 -6.56
CA LEU A 188 27.89 -10.42 -5.72
C LEU A 188 28.94 -11.33 -5.07
N ARG A 189 28.54 -12.51 -4.59
CA ARG A 189 29.48 -13.51 -4.04
C ARG A 189 30.45 -14.01 -5.10
N ALA A 190 29.98 -14.26 -6.32
CA ALA A 190 30.82 -14.69 -7.42
C ALA A 190 31.83 -13.60 -7.83
N ALA A 191 31.39 -12.34 -7.94
CA ALA A 191 32.24 -11.21 -8.26
C ALA A 191 33.34 -11.00 -7.19
N ALA A 192 32.99 -11.08 -5.91
CA ALA A 192 33.94 -11.00 -4.81
C ALA A 192 35.00 -12.13 -4.87
N ALA A 193 34.57 -13.36 -5.20
CA ALA A 193 35.49 -14.49 -5.35
C ALA A 193 36.46 -14.33 -6.54
N MET A 194 36.00 -13.76 -7.66
CA MET A 194 36.84 -13.49 -8.84
C MET A 194 37.88 -12.41 -8.57
N GLU A 195 37.51 -11.34 -7.85
CA GLU A 195 38.46 -10.30 -7.43
C GLU A 195 39.55 -10.84 -6.50
N MET A 196 39.17 -11.65 -5.50
CA MET A 196 40.13 -12.26 -4.56
C MET A 196 41.11 -13.21 -5.26
N SER A 197 40.66 -13.90 -6.32
CA SER A 197 41.52 -14.74 -7.15
C SER A 197 42.51 -13.92 -7.98
N SER A 198 42.06 -12.81 -8.58
CA SER A 198 42.89 -11.93 -9.41
C SER A 198 44.01 -11.20 -8.64
N LYS A 199 43.80 -10.92 -7.35
CA LYS A 199 44.78 -10.26 -6.46
C LYS A 199 45.82 -11.23 -5.87
N SER A 200 45.71 -12.53 -6.12
CA SER A 200 46.54 -13.59 -5.47
C SER A 200 47.78 -14.07 -6.25
N TRP A 201 48.15 -13.44 -7.39
CA TRP A 201 49.43 -13.70 -8.07
C TRP A 201 50.09 -12.38 -8.52
N PRO A 202 51.25 -12.02 -7.94
CA PRO A 202 52.51 -12.33 -8.60
C PRO A 202 53.57 -12.82 -7.60
N ARG A 203 53.93 -14.11 -7.65
CA ARG A 203 55.29 -14.53 -7.26
C ARG A 203 56.17 -14.55 -8.51
N HIS A 204 56.69 -13.40 -8.90
CA HIS A 204 57.95 -13.37 -9.61
C HIS A 204 59.06 -13.64 -8.59
N GLY A 205 59.49 -14.89 -8.51
CA GLY A 205 60.76 -15.27 -7.93
C GLY A 205 61.75 -15.50 -9.06
N ILE A 206 62.53 -14.47 -9.35
CA ILE A 206 63.80 -14.56 -10.08
C ILE A 206 64.77 -15.33 -9.19
N THR A 207 65.28 -16.46 -9.69
CA THR A 207 66.69 -16.87 -9.66
C THR A 207 66.88 -18.00 -10.64
#